data_AF-A0A1Q9LFR3-F1
#
_entry.id   AF-A0A1Q9LFR3-F1
#
_cell.length_a   1.000
_cell.length_b   1.000
_cell.length_c   1.000
_cell.angle_alpha   90.00
_cell.angle_beta   90.00
_cell.angle_gamma   90.00
#
_symmetry.space_group_name_H-M   'P 1'
#
loop_
_entity.id
_entity.type
_entity.pdbx_description
1 polymer ?
#
loop_
_entity_poly.entity_id
_entity_poly.type
_entity_poly.pdbx_seq_one_letter_code
_entity_poly.pdbx_strand_id
1 'polypeptide(L)'
;MLLARELDGARRARGYTTRTLAEAMSMSAAMLNRVMTGRRSPTPLEVGGLCALLEIPAGRRPGLYRWAATAGQVDWIATDESAVPLADVEAVTGGATWFAAASVPPPLRTPDYAAALGAAPGAPADARYYLHPAVLEHPLVPEGVLREQAAHLLDHLDAVRLVPPTVPAEPGFRVLTAEHFPPIVHFEHHGVDVVLERPELTARHVAFLAEAAVASLDRGQTRDALEARADRLPRG
;
A
#
# COMPACT_ATOMS: atom_id res chain seq x y z
N MET A 1 -5.90 11.11 -4.82
CA MET A 1 -6.78 9.92 -5.00
C MET A 1 -8.03 9.92 -4.11
N LEU A 2 -7.87 10.04 -2.78
CA LEU A 2 -8.94 9.86 -1.78
C LEU A 2 -10.23 10.66 -2.06
N LEU A 3 -10.08 11.96 -2.28
CA LEU A 3 -11.17 12.87 -2.62
C LEU A 3 -11.97 12.39 -3.84
N ALA A 4 -11.28 11.99 -4.90
CA ALA A 4 -11.90 11.56 -6.14
C ALA A 4 -12.70 10.27 -5.96
N ARG A 5 -12.17 9.29 -5.20
CA ARG A 5 -12.87 8.04 -4.90
C ARG A 5 -14.10 8.24 -4.03
N GLU A 6 -14.01 9.06 -2.98
CA GLU A 6 -15.16 9.35 -2.11
C GLU A 6 -16.28 10.02 -2.91
N LEU A 7 -15.94 11.02 -3.74
CA LEU A 7 -16.89 11.72 -4.58
C LEU A 7 -17.49 10.82 -5.67
N ASP A 8 -16.69 9.99 -6.34
CA ASP A 8 -17.18 9.08 -7.37
C ASP A 8 -18.04 7.94 -6.78
N GLY A 9 -17.66 7.43 -5.61
CA GLY A 9 -18.44 6.46 -4.84
C GLY A 9 -19.80 7.02 -4.45
N ALA A 10 -19.83 8.23 -3.87
CA ALA A 10 -21.08 8.92 -3.53
C ALA A 10 -21.94 9.19 -4.78
N ARG A 11 -21.33 9.62 -5.89
CA ARG A 11 -22.01 9.80 -7.18
C ARG A 11 -22.71 8.51 -7.63
N ARG A 12 -22.01 7.38 -7.63
CA ARG A 12 -22.57 6.08 -8.03
C ARG A 12 -23.67 5.64 -7.07
N ALA A 13 -23.48 5.78 -5.76
CA ALA A 13 -24.48 5.44 -4.75
C ALA A 13 -25.78 6.23 -4.90
N ARG A 14 -25.68 7.48 -5.37
CA ARG A 14 -26.84 8.34 -5.69
C ARG A 14 -27.42 8.12 -7.10
N GLY A 15 -26.88 7.18 -7.88
CA GLY A 15 -27.34 6.89 -9.24
C GLY A 15 -27.04 8.00 -10.26
N TYR A 16 -26.18 8.97 -9.93
CA TYR A 16 -25.80 10.00 -10.86
C TYR A 16 -24.87 9.44 -11.94
N THR A 17 -25.19 9.71 -13.21
CA THR A 17 -24.20 9.58 -14.28
C THR A 17 -23.23 10.77 -14.24
N THR A 18 -22.06 10.63 -14.86
CA THR A 18 -21.13 11.77 -15.01
C THR A 18 -21.79 12.94 -15.74
N ARG A 19 -22.67 12.67 -16.71
CA ARG A 19 -23.35 13.73 -17.45
C ARG A 19 -24.36 14.48 -16.57
N THR A 20 -25.22 13.75 -15.88
CA THR A 20 -26.30 14.35 -15.08
C THR A 20 -25.76 15.15 -13.89
N LEU A 21 -24.70 14.67 -13.23
CA LEU A 21 -24.04 15.44 -12.18
C LEU A 21 -23.31 16.67 -12.73
N ALA A 22 -22.72 16.58 -13.93
CA ALA A 22 -22.02 17.70 -14.53
C ALA A 22 -22.99 18.83 -14.88
N GLU A 23 -24.16 18.48 -15.45
CA GLU A 23 -25.26 19.41 -15.70
C GLU A 23 -25.72 20.09 -14.40
N ALA A 24 -25.92 19.32 -13.31
CA ALA A 24 -26.31 19.87 -12.00
C ALA A 24 -25.25 20.78 -11.37
N MET A 25 -23.97 20.48 -11.59
CA MET A 25 -22.84 21.31 -11.15
C MET A 25 -22.56 22.50 -12.06
N SER A 26 -23.28 22.64 -13.18
CA SER A 26 -22.94 23.62 -14.24
C SER A 26 -21.50 23.49 -14.75
N MET A 27 -21.01 22.25 -14.85
CA MET A 27 -19.67 21.89 -15.33
C MET A 27 -19.77 21.08 -16.63
N SER A 28 -18.69 21.04 -17.42
CA SER A 28 -18.64 20.09 -18.53
C SER A 28 -18.45 18.66 -18.02
N ALA A 29 -19.03 17.67 -18.71
CA ALA A 29 -18.85 16.26 -18.37
C ALA A 29 -17.36 15.86 -18.33
N ALA A 30 -16.53 16.43 -19.22
CA ALA A 30 -15.09 16.23 -19.23
C ALA A 30 -14.41 16.79 -17.97
N MET A 31 -14.83 17.96 -17.48
CA MET A 31 -14.29 18.56 -16.27
C MET A 31 -14.67 17.73 -15.03
N LEU A 32 -15.94 17.34 -14.91
CA LEU A 32 -16.38 16.47 -13.81
C LEU A 32 -15.66 15.13 -13.85
N ASN A 33 -15.50 14.52 -15.02
CA ASN A 33 -14.76 13.26 -15.15
C ASN A 33 -13.31 13.39 -14.66
N ARG A 34 -12.64 14.51 -14.93
CA ARG A 34 -11.29 14.77 -14.39
C ARG A 34 -11.29 14.87 -12.86
N VAL A 35 -12.31 15.48 -12.25
CA VAL A 35 -12.48 15.50 -10.79
C VAL A 35 -12.69 14.08 -10.22
N MET A 36 -13.61 13.31 -10.80
CA MET A 36 -13.94 11.94 -10.34
C MET A 36 -12.79 10.95 -10.51
N THR A 37 -11.89 11.20 -11.46
CA THR A 37 -10.66 10.41 -11.68
C THR A 37 -9.44 10.99 -10.98
N GLY A 38 -9.59 12.07 -10.19
CA GLY A 38 -8.48 12.72 -9.47
C GLY A 38 -7.43 13.39 -10.37
N ARG A 39 -7.70 13.52 -11.67
CA ARG A 39 -6.86 14.27 -12.63
C ARG A 39 -6.99 15.79 -12.49
N ARG A 40 -7.93 16.26 -11.68
CA ARG A 40 -8.10 17.66 -11.29
C ARG A 40 -8.61 17.74 -9.87
N SER A 41 -8.00 18.59 -9.06
CA SER A 41 -8.51 18.92 -7.73
C SER A 41 -9.66 19.94 -7.86
N PRO A 42 -10.83 19.67 -7.27
CA PRO A 42 -11.92 20.63 -7.23
C PRO A 42 -11.60 21.77 -6.26
N THR A 43 -12.11 22.97 -6.56
CA THR A 43 -12.07 24.14 -5.68
C THR A 43 -12.97 23.94 -4.46
N PRO A 44 -12.77 24.71 -3.36
CA PRO A 44 -13.65 24.62 -2.19
C PRO A 44 -15.14 24.82 -2.49
N LEU A 45 -15.47 25.68 -3.46
CA LEU A 45 -16.84 25.88 -3.92
C LEU A 45 -17.39 24.64 -4.63
N GLU A 46 -16.60 24.05 -5.54
CA GLU A 46 -16.96 22.81 -6.22
C GLU A 46 -17.12 21.64 -5.23
N VAL A 47 -16.26 21.53 -4.21
CA VAL A 47 -16.39 20.54 -3.13
C VAL A 47 -17.70 20.72 -2.38
N GLY A 48 -18.07 21.96 -2.04
CA GLY A 48 -19.33 22.26 -1.35
C GLY A 48 -20.56 21.89 -2.19
N GLY A 49 -20.57 22.26 -3.47
CA GLY A 49 -21.62 21.90 -4.42
C GLY A 49 -21.78 20.39 -4.60
N LEU A 50 -20.66 19.67 -4.76
CA LEU A 50 -20.65 18.21 -4.86
C LEU A 50 -21.16 17.56 -3.56
N CYS A 51 -20.74 18.04 -2.39
CA CYS A 51 -21.23 17.53 -1.10
C CYS A 51 -22.73 17.73 -0.94
N ALA A 52 -23.28 18.83 -1.44
CA ALA A 52 -24.70 19.11 -1.38
C ALA A 52 -25.51 18.19 -2.31
N LEU A 53 -25.12 18.12 -3.60
CA LEU A 53 -25.82 17.30 -4.61
C LEU A 53 -25.70 15.80 -4.35
N LEU A 54 -24.57 15.35 -3.83
CA LEU A 54 -24.34 13.95 -3.46
C LEU A 54 -24.83 13.64 -2.04
N GLU A 55 -25.35 14.64 -1.33
CA GLU A 55 -25.85 14.56 0.06
C GLU A 55 -24.85 13.83 0.98
N ILE A 56 -23.60 14.26 0.91
CA ILE A 56 -22.54 13.75 1.78
C ILE A 56 -22.83 14.23 3.22
N PRO A 57 -22.81 13.33 4.23
CA PRO A 57 -23.07 13.68 5.62
C PRO A 57 -22.17 14.81 6.12
N ALA A 58 -22.72 15.74 6.90
CA ALA A 58 -22.01 16.92 7.39
C ALA A 58 -20.69 16.56 8.12
N GLY A 59 -20.68 15.49 8.92
CA GLY A 59 -19.49 15.02 9.63
C GLY A 59 -18.34 14.55 8.72
N ARG A 60 -18.62 14.17 7.45
CA ARG A 60 -17.58 13.73 6.49
C ARG A 60 -16.97 14.88 5.69
N ARG A 61 -17.69 15.99 5.56
CA ARG A 61 -17.27 17.14 4.73
C ARG A 61 -15.90 17.73 5.14
N PRO A 62 -15.56 17.89 6.43
CA PRO A 62 -14.24 18.40 6.82
C PRO A 62 -13.08 17.57 6.24
N GLY A 63 -13.22 16.24 6.16
CA GLY A 63 -12.22 15.36 5.56
C GLY A 63 -12.03 15.63 4.06
N LEU A 64 -13.13 15.80 3.32
CA LEU A 64 -13.12 16.13 1.89
C LEU A 64 -12.44 17.48 1.61
N TYR A 65 -12.74 18.51 2.42
CA TYR A 65 -12.10 19.82 2.31
C TYR A 65 -10.59 19.74 2.62
N ARG A 66 -10.21 18.96 3.64
CA ARG A 66 -8.80 18.72 3.96
C ARG A 66 -8.08 18.06 2.77
N TRP A 67 -8.64 16.98 2.22
CA TRP A 67 -8.05 16.32 1.05
C TRP A 67 -8.00 17.22 -0.18
N ALA A 68 -8.98 18.10 -0.40
CA ALA A 68 -8.95 19.06 -1.50
C ALA A 68 -7.85 20.11 -1.32
N ALA A 69 -7.65 20.60 -0.09
CA ALA A 69 -6.62 21.57 0.25
C ALA A 69 -5.20 20.99 0.09
N THR A 70 -5.03 19.71 0.39
CA THR A 70 -3.73 19.02 0.28
C THR A 70 -3.56 18.26 -1.03
N ALA A 71 -4.50 18.34 -1.97
CA ALA A 71 -4.44 17.55 -3.21
C ALA A 71 -3.24 17.89 -4.12
N GLY A 72 -2.56 19.02 -3.88
CA GLY A 72 -1.30 19.39 -4.54
C GLY A 72 -0.04 18.89 -3.82
N GLN A 73 -0.17 18.40 -2.59
CA GLN A 73 0.90 17.72 -1.85
C GLN A 73 0.83 16.24 -2.25
N VAL A 74 1.78 15.85 -3.09
CA VAL A 74 1.78 14.53 -3.76
C VAL A 74 2.92 13.64 -3.28
N ASP A 75 3.74 14.14 -2.35
CA ASP A 75 4.77 13.38 -1.65
C ASP A 75 4.72 13.77 -0.17
N TRP A 76 4.69 12.76 0.69
CA TRP A 76 4.56 12.94 2.12
C TRP A 76 5.77 12.31 2.81
N ILE A 77 6.41 13.07 3.69
CA ILE A 77 7.33 12.55 4.68
C ILE A 77 6.71 12.90 6.02
N ALA A 78 6.26 11.90 6.75
CA ALA A 78 5.61 12.09 8.04
C ALA A 78 6.33 11.31 9.12
N THR A 79 6.54 11.97 10.24
CA THR A 79 7.05 11.36 11.48
C THR A 79 5.92 10.99 12.45
N ASP A 80 4.67 11.21 12.04
CA ASP A 80 3.45 10.97 12.80
C ASP A 80 2.42 10.34 11.84
N GLU A 81 1.91 9.16 12.18
CA GLU A 81 0.92 8.40 11.40
C GLU A 81 -0.32 9.25 11.05
N SER A 82 -0.65 10.27 11.86
CA SER A 82 -1.79 11.15 11.61
C SER A 82 -1.58 12.16 10.49
N ALA A 83 -0.33 12.38 10.06
CA ALA A 83 0.01 13.35 9.02
C ALA A 83 -0.15 12.81 7.59
N VAL A 84 -0.17 11.48 7.43
CA VAL A 84 -0.47 10.82 6.15
C VAL A 84 -1.78 10.07 6.30
N PRO A 85 -2.74 10.23 5.38
CA PRO A 85 -3.99 9.48 5.41
C PRO A 85 -3.78 8.03 4.93
N LEU A 86 -2.76 7.32 5.46
CA LEU A 86 -2.33 6.01 4.97
C LEU A 86 -3.43 4.96 5.17
N ALA A 87 -4.10 4.97 6.31
CA ALA A 87 -5.25 4.11 6.57
C ALA A 87 -6.41 4.37 5.58
N ASP A 88 -6.66 5.64 5.23
CA ASP A 88 -7.67 5.98 4.21
C ASP A 88 -7.22 5.50 2.82
N VAL A 89 -5.92 5.60 2.51
CA VAL A 89 -5.34 5.11 1.25
C VAL A 89 -5.48 3.60 1.16
N GLU A 90 -5.08 2.87 2.19
CA GLU A 90 -5.20 1.42 2.28
C GLU A 90 -6.65 0.97 2.11
N ALA A 91 -7.59 1.60 2.82
CA ALA A 91 -9.01 1.27 2.77
C ALA A 91 -9.62 1.41 1.38
N VAL A 92 -9.04 2.23 0.51
CA VAL A 92 -9.53 2.43 -0.86
C VAL A 92 -8.68 1.74 -1.93
N THR A 93 -7.54 1.15 -1.55
CA THR A 93 -6.70 0.36 -2.45
C THR A 93 -7.22 -1.07 -2.55
N GLY A 94 -7.09 -1.68 -3.73
CA GLY A 94 -7.56 -3.04 -3.98
C GLY A 94 -6.54 -4.13 -3.63
N GLY A 95 -5.38 -3.74 -3.10
CA GLY A 95 -4.32 -4.66 -2.72
C GLY A 95 -2.96 -3.98 -2.64
N ALA A 96 -2.05 -4.61 -1.90
CA ALA A 96 -0.66 -4.18 -1.76
C ALA A 96 0.30 -5.24 -2.34
N THR A 97 1.39 -4.79 -2.95
CA THR A 97 2.52 -5.66 -3.30
C THR A 97 3.76 -5.18 -2.58
N TRP A 98 4.34 -6.04 -1.75
CA TRP A 98 5.48 -5.74 -0.90
C TRP A 98 6.77 -6.27 -1.52
N PHE A 99 7.84 -5.51 -1.36
CA PHE A 99 9.20 -6.02 -1.43
C PHE A 99 9.87 -5.82 -0.08
N ALA A 100 10.59 -6.82 0.40
CA ALA A 100 11.38 -6.69 1.62
C ALA A 100 12.68 -7.47 1.52
N ALA A 101 13.78 -6.81 1.91
CA ALA A 101 15.10 -7.43 1.91
C ALA A 101 15.81 -7.46 3.26
N ALA A 102 15.49 -6.54 4.17
CA ALA A 102 16.13 -6.47 5.48
C ALA A 102 15.36 -7.25 6.56
N SER A 103 14.03 -7.15 6.59
CA SER A 103 13.18 -7.80 7.59
C SER A 103 11.89 -8.31 6.97
N VAL A 104 11.27 -9.31 7.60
CA VAL A 104 9.96 -9.80 7.17
C VAL A 104 8.91 -8.68 7.33
N PRO A 105 8.01 -8.45 6.37
CA PRO A 105 6.95 -7.44 6.47
C PRO A 105 6.05 -7.65 7.71
N PRO A 106 5.57 -6.58 8.38
CA PRO A 106 4.81 -6.70 9.62
C PRO A 106 3.64 -7.71 9.59
N PRO A 107 2.79 -7.77 8.54
CA PRO A 107 1.69 -8.73 8.46
C PRO A 107 2.10 -10.22 8.47
N LEU A 108 3.37 -10.51 8.19
CA LEU A 108 3.91 -11.87 8.10
C LEU A 108 4.81 -12.22 9.27
N ARG A 109 4.98 -11.33 10.26
CA ARG A 109 5.86 -11.58 11.41
C ARG A 109 5.15 -12.47 12.43
N THR A 110 5.86 -13.47 12.93
CA THR A 110 5.47 -14.11 14.19
C THR A 110 5.59 -13.12 15.35
N PRO A 111 4.86 -13.29 16.46
CA PRO A 111 5.00 -12.44 17.64
C PRO A 111 6.45 -12.35 18.14
N ASP A 112 7.17 -13.47 18.15
CA ASP A 112 8.56 -13.53 18.63
C ASP A 112 9.54 -12.84 17.67
N TYR A 113 9.31 -12.95 16.36
CA TYR A 113 10.11 -12.21 15.37
C TYR A 113 9.88 -10.70 15.52
N ALA A 114 8.61 -10.27 15.69
CA ALA A 114 8.29 -8.87 15.90
C ALA A 114 8.92 -8.34 17.20
N ALA A 115 8.80 -9.09 18.30
CA ALA A 115 9.39 -8.75 19.59
C ALA A 115 10.92 -8.64 19.53
N ALA A 116 11.60 -9.53 18.82
CA ALA A 116 13.06 -9.49 18.62
C ALA A 116 13.53 -8.20 17.90
N LEU A 117 12.66 -7.59 17.09
CA LEU A 117 12.91 -6.31 16.43
C LEU A 117 12.42 -5.09 17.22
N GLY A 118 11.84 -5.29 18.42
CA GLY A 118 11.21 -4.21 19.18
C GLY A 118 9.97 -3.62 18.49
N ALA A 119 9.29 -4.42 17.67
CA ALA A 119 8.14 -4.00 16.87
C ALA A 119 6.88 -4.81 17.22
N ALA A 120 5.72 -4.33 16.77
CA ALA A 120 4.48 -5.10 16.81
C ALA A 120 4.27 -5.90 15.50
N PRO A 121 3.57 -7.05 15.55
CA PRO A 121 3.08 -7.70 14.33
C PRO A 121 2.04 -6.80 13.65
N GLY A 122 2.01 -6.84 12.32
CA GLY A 122 1.03 -6.10 11.51
C GLY A 122 -0.29 -6.85 11.39
N ALA A 123 -1.36 -6.13 11.06
CA ALA A 123 -2.63 -6.76 10.73
C ALA A 123 -2.52 -7.57 9.42
N PRO A 124 -3.26 -8.69 9.27
CA PRO A 124 -3.35 -9.41 8.01
C PRO A 124 -3.83 -8.48 6.90
N ALA A 125 -3.14 -8.51 5.76
CA ALA A 125 -3.49 -7.72 4.58
C ALA A 125 -3.60 -8.63 3.35
N ASP A 126 -4.62 -8.39 2.53
CA ASP A 126 -4.71 -8.98 1.19
C ASP A 126 -3.61 -8.36 0.31
N ALA A 127 -2.50 -9.08 0.21
CA ALA A 127 -1.28 -8.58 -0.38
C ALA A 127 -0.40 -9.71 -0.92
N ARG A 128 0.48 -9.34 -1.86
CA ARG A 128 1.55 -10.21 -2.36
C ARG A 128 2.88 -9.77 -1.77
N TYR A 129 3.74 -10.72 -1.43
CA TYR A 129 5.01 -10.45 -0.76
C TYR A 129 6.17 -11.08 -1.52
N TYR A 130 7.08 -10.25 -2.00
CA TYR A 130 8.36 -10.66 -2.57
C TYR A 130 9.45 -10.45 -1.52
N LEU A 131 9.99 -11.55 -1.01
CA LEU A 131 10.97 -11.51 0.08
C LEU A 131 12.34 -11.90 -0.45
N HIS A 132 13.34 -11.07 -0.20
CA HIS A 132 14.74 -11.46 -0.42
C HIS A 132 15.17 -12.44 0.69
N PRO A 133 15.98 -13.48 0.40
CA PRO A 133 16.35 -14.49 1.39
C PRO A 133 17.03 -13.92 2.65
N ALA A 134 17.70 -12.78 2.53
CA ALA A 134 18.35 -12.06 3.63
C ALA A 134 17.39 -11.66 4.77
N VAL A 135 16.06 -11.58 4.55
CA VAL A 135 15.09 -11.31 5.64
C VAL A 135 15.10 -12.39 6.72
N LEU A 136 15.57 -13.61 6.37
CA LEU A 136 15.73 -14.75 7.27
C LEU A 136 17.17 -14.90 7.79
N GLU A 137 17.99 -13.85 7.66
CA GLU A 137 19.38 -13.79 8.12
C GLU A 137 19.62 -12.58 9.04
N HIS A 138 18.53 -12.04 9.60
CA HIS A 138 18.60 -10.80 10.37
C HIS A 138 19.45 -10.97 11.66
N PRO A 139 20.51 -10.16 11.87
CA PRO A 139 21.49 -10.39 12.93
C PRO A 139 20.95 -10.19 14.35
N LEU A 140 19.87 -9.42 14.52
CA LEU A 140 19.23 -9.19 15.82
C LEU A 140 18.18 -10.26 16.18
N VAL A 141 17.82 -11.15 15.25
CA VAL A 141 16.77 -12.15 15.50
C VAL A 141 17.44 -13.49 15.85
N PRO A 142 17.12 -14.09 17.02
CA PRO A 142 17.67 -15.40 17.39
C PRO A 142 17.36 -16.47 16.35
N GLU A 143 18.28 -17.41 16.15
CA GLU A 143 18.15 -18.46 15.13
C GLU A 143 16.91 -19.37 15.32
N GLY A 144 16.52 -19.62 16.57
CA GLY A 144 15.27 -20.34 16.88
C GLY A 144 14.03 -19.61 16.35
N VAL A 145 13.98 -18.29 16.57
CA VAL A 145 12.91 -17.41 16.08
C VAL A 145 12.93 -17.30 14.56
N LEU A 146 14.12 -17.24 13.94
CA LEU A 146 14.25 -17.26 12.47
C LEU A 146 13.69 -18.56 11.86
N ARG A 147 13.85 -19.71 12.54
CA ARG A 147 13.26 -20.97 12.06
C ARG A 147 11.74 -20.92 12.14
N GLU A 148 11.21 -20.55 13.30
CA GLU A 148 9.77 -20.46 13.50
C GLU A 148 9.15 -19.48 12.51
N GLN A 149 9.82 -18.37 12.23
CA GLN A 149 9.44 -17.43 11.19
C GLN A 149 9.47 -18.07 9.79
N ALA A 150 10.52 -18.84 9.45
CA ALA A 150 10.57 -19.54 8.16
C ALA A 150 9.44 -20.58 8.02
N ALA A 151 9.15 -21.33 9.09
CA ALA A 151 8.03 -22.27 9.14
C ALA A 151 6.68 -21.55 8.99
N HIS A 152 6.49 -20.42 9.68
CA HIS A 152 5.28 -19.61 9.55
C HIS A 152 5.04 -19.09 8.13
N LEU A 153 6.11 -18.75 7.39
CA LEU A 153 5.99 -18.34 5.99
C LEU A 153 5.49 -19.48 5.07
N LEU A 154 5.69 -20.76 5.44
CA LEU A 154 5.15 -21.89 4.69
C LEU A 154 3.62 -21.94 4.72
N ASP A 155 3.00 -21.43 5.79
CA ASP A 155 1.54 -21.30 5.90
C ASP A 155 0.99 -20.19 5.00
N HIS A 156 1.86 -19.34 4.44
CA HIS A 156 1.51 -18.16 3.63
C HIS A 156 1.97 -18.28 2.16
N LEU A 157 2.24 -19.51 1.68
CA LEU A 157 2.73 -19.76 0.31
C LEU A 157 1.77 -19.32 -0.80
N ASP A 158 0.53 -18.96 -0.49
CA ASP A 158 -0.39 -18.35 -1.46
C ASP A 158 -0.06 -16.89 -1.75
N ALA A 159 0.50 -16.17 -0.78
CA ALA A 159 0.82 -14.75 -0.85
C ALA A 159 2.33 -14.46 -0.95
N VAL A 160 3.18 -15.37 -0.47
CA VAL A 160 4.64 -15.19 -0.35
C VAL A 160 5.39 -15.83 -1.50
N ARG A 161 6.35 -15.10 -2.07
CA ARG A 161 7.35 -15.61 -3.02
C ARG A 161 8.73 -15.16 -2.57
N LEU A 162 9.70 -16.07 -2.56
CA LEU A 162 11.09 -15.69 -2.41
C LEU A 162 11.64 -15.18 -3.74
N VAL A 163 12.47 -14.14 -3.72
CA VAL A 163 13.28 -13.75 -4.87
C VAL A 163 14.65 -14.41 -4.81
N PRO A 164 15.34 -14.62 -5.94
CA PRO A 164 16.71 -15.09 -5.94
C PRO A 164 17.65 -14.10 -5.24
N PRO A 165 18.77 -14.55 -4.62
CA PRO A 165 19.78 -13.67 -4.04
C PRO A 165 20.45 -12.70 -5.03
N THR A 166 20.25 -12.91 -6.33
CA THR A 166 20.74 -12.02 -7.39
C THR A 166 19.87 -10.76 -7.54
N VAL A 167 18.65 -10.75 -6.99
CA VAL A 167 17.82 -9.55 -6.95
C VAL A 167 18.40 -8.58 -5.92
N PRO A 168 18.67 -7.31 -6.27
CA PRO A 168 19.25 -6.35 -5.34
C PRO A 168 18.45 -6.22 -4.04
N ALA A 169 19.15 -6.17 -2.91
CA ALA A 169 18.57 -5.90 -1.61
C ALA A 169 18.26 -4.40 -1.45
N GLU A 170 17.20 -3.94 -2.12
CA GLU A 170 16.65 -2.59 -1.96
C GLU A 170 15.96 -2.43 -0.58
N PRO A 171 15.83 -1.19 -0.06
CA PRO A 171 15.02 -0.92 1.13
C PRO A 171 13.61 -1.50 0.98
N GLY A 172 13.01 -1.94 2.08
CA GLY A 172 11.64 -2.49 2.06
C GLY A 172 10.62 -1.42 1.68
N PHE A 173 9.67 -1.76 0.82
CA PHE A 173 8.58 -0.88 0.42
C PHE A 173 7.35 -1.67 0.00
N ARG A 174 6.23 -0.98 -0.16
CA ARG A 174 5.03 -1.54 -0.77
C ARG A 174 4.46 -0.61 -1.83
N VAL A 175 3.89 -1.22 -2.85
CA VAL A 175 3.08 -0.53 -3.85
C VAL A 175 1.61 -0.81 -3.57
N LEU A 176 0.87 0.25 -3.33
CA LEU A 176 -0.58 0.24 -3.16
C LEU A 176 -1.22 0.56 -4.51
N THR A 177 -2.11 -0.31 -4.95
CA THR A 177 -2.78 -0.15 -6.25
C THR A 177 -4.28 0.08 -6.04
N ALA A 178 -4.81 1.07 -6.74
CA ALA A 178 -6.23 1.37 -6.77
C ALA A 178 -6.68 1.46 -8.22
N GLU A 179 -7.82 0.84 -8.53
CA GLU A 179 -8.39 0.87 -9.87
C GLU A 179 -8.53 2.32 -10.38
N HIS A 180 -8.03 2.59 -11.59
CA HIS A 180 -8.04 3.89 -12.27
C HIS A 180 -7.17 5.00 -11.65
N PHE A 181 -6.34 4.72 -10.66
CA PHE A 181 -5.38 5.67 -10.11
C PHE A 181 -3.92 5.21 -10.31
N PRO A 182 -2.96 6.15 -10.42
CA PRO A 182 -1.55 5.80 -10.38
C PRO A 182 -1.21 5.02 -9.10
N PRO A 183 -0.22 4.11 -9.16
CA PRO A 183 0.25 3.39 -7.98
C PRO A 183 0.88 4.36 -6.97
N ILE A 184 0.70 4.05 -5.69
CA ILE A 184 1.30 4.77 -4.57
C ILE A 184 2.40 3.90 -3.99
N VAL A 185 3.58 4.46 -3.76
CA VAL A 185 4.69 3.75 -3.09
C VAL A 185 4.75 4.22 -1.64
N HIS A 186 4.88 3.28 -0.73
CA HIS A 186 5.02 3.53 0.69
C HIS A 186 6.28 2.86 1.25
N PHE A 187 7.07 3.63 1.99
CA PHE A 187 8.19 3.16 2.80
C PHE A 187 7.88 3.45 4.26
N GLU A 188 8.16 2.49 5.12
CA GLU A 188 8.19 2.70 6.56
C GLU A 188 9.65 2.52 7.01
N HIS A 189 10.18 3.53 7.72
CA HIS A 189 11.53 3.46 8.26
C HIS A 189 11.60 4.15 9.61
N HIS A 190 11.76 3.36 10.69
CA HIS A 190 11.88 3.85 12.07
C HIS A 190 10.71 4.75 12.49
N GLY A 191 9.49 4.37 12.12
CA GLY A 191 8.28 5.17 12.42
C GLY A 191 8.15 6.45 11.60
N VAL A 192 8.94 6.58 10.52
CA VAL A 192 8.75 7.60 9.50
C VAL A 192 8.12 6.95 8.27
N ASP A 193 6.95 7.46 7.89
CA ASP A 193 6.26 7.06 6.67
C ASP A 193 6.63 8.00 5.53
N VAL A 194 7.07 7.41 4.43
CA VAL A 194 7.31 8.11 3.17
C VAL A 194 6.32 7.60 2.14
N VAL A 195 5.44 8.47 1.66
CA VAL A 195 4.46 8.16 0.62
C VAL A 195 4.75 8.95 -0.63
N LEU A 196 4.88 8.24 -1.75
CA LEU A 196 5.09 8.81 -3.08
C LEU A 196 3.85 8.56 -3.94
N GLU A 197 3.23 9.61 -4.47
CA GLU A 197 2.08 9.50 -5.37
C GLU A 197 2.41 9.90 -6.82
N ARG A 198 3.51 10.62 -7.04
CA ARG A 198 3.90 11.09 -8.37
C ARG A 198 4.42 9.95 -9.25
N PRO A 199 3.89 9.77 -10.48
CA PRO A 199 4.34 8.73 -11.40
C PRO A 199 5.86 8.72 -11.64
N GLU A 200 6.49 9.90 -11.71
CA GLU A 200 7.93 10.03 -11.94
C GLU A 200 8.77 9.48 -10.78
N LEU A 201 8.21 9.47 -9.56
CA LEU A 201 8.87 8.93 -8.37
C LEU A 201 8.49 7.47 -8.08
N THR A 202 7.29 7.05 -8.48
CA THR A 202 6.82 5.68 -8.26
C THR A 202 7.28 4.71 -9.34
N ALA A 203 7.57 5.19 -10.56
CA ALA A 203 7.91 4.36 -11.72
C ALA A 203 9.04 3.35 -11.47
N ARG A 204 10.14 3.77 -10.80
CA ARG A 204 11.27 2.88 -10.50
C ARG A 204 10.86 1.70 -9.62
N HIS A 205 10.06 1.95 -8.58
CA HIS A 205 9.62 0.93 -7.61
C HIS A 205 8.63 -0.04 -8.23
N VAL A 206 7.73 0.46 -9.09
CA VAL A 206 6.79 -0.35 -9.85
C VAL A 206 7.53 -1.26 -10.84
N ALA A 207 8.50 -0.71 -11.58
CA ALA A 207 9.34 -1.50 -12.49
C ALA A 207 10.14 -2.57 -11.75
N PHE A 208 10.77 -2.20 -10.62
CA PHE A 208 11.49 -3.15 -9.78
C PHE A 208 10.60 -4.30 -9.30
N LEU A 209 9.38 -4.03 -8.82
CA LEU A 209 8.47 -5.09 -8.41
C LEU A 209 8.05 -6.00 -9.57
N ALA A 210 7.88 -5.45 -10.77
CA ALA A 210 7.58 -6.26 -11.95
C ALA A 210 8.76 -7.19 -12.29
N GLU A 211 9.99 -6.70 -12.22
CA GLU A 211 11.20 -7.50 -12.42
C GLU A 211 11.38 -8.56 -11.32
N ALA A 212 11.20 -8.18 -10.06
CA ALA A 212 11.24 -9.10 -8.92
C ALA A 212 10.18 -10.20 -9.03
N ALA A 213 8.97 -9.85 -9.50
CA ALA A 213 7.91 -10.81 -9.74
C ALA A 213 8.28 -11.83 -10.82
N VAL A 214 8.88 -11.37 -11.93
CA VAL A 214 9.36 -12.25 -13.01
C VAL A 214 10.50 -13.15 -12.53
N ALA A 215 11.42 -12.62 -11.73
CA ALA A 215 12.56 -13.37 -11.20
C ALA A 215 12.20 -14.29 -10.03
N SER A 216 11.04 -14.08 -9.40
CA SER A 216 10.66 -14.80 -8.17
C SER A 216 10.59 -16.30 -8.37
N LEU A 217 10.97 -17.03 -7.32
CA LEU A 217 10.82 -18.47 -7.25
C LEU A 217 9.34 -18.83 -7.31
N ASP A 218 8.99 -19.92 -7.99
CA ASP A 218 7.61 -20.41 -7.94
C ASP A 218 7.22 -20.91 -6.54
N ARG A 219 5.97 -21.36 -6.37
CA ARG A 219 5.46 -21.82 -5.07
C ARG A 219 6.27 -23.01 -4.51
N GLY A 220 6.63 -23.97 -5.36
CA GLY A 220 7.39 -25.16 -4.96
C GLY A 220 8.81 -24.81 -4.58
N GLN A 221 9.50 -24.04 -5.42
CA GLN A 221 10.85 -23.54 -5.16
C GLN A 221 10.91 -22.66 -3.90
N THR A 222 9.90 -21.81 -3.69
CA THR A 222 9.76 -21.00 -2.47
C THR A 222 9.63 -21.90 -1.23
N ARG A 223 8.79 -22.94 -1.28
CA ARG A 223 8.65 -23.92 -0.21
C ARG A 223 9.98 -24.60 0.09
N ASP A 224 10.62 -25.18 -0.92
CA ASP A 224 11.87 -25.93 -0.76
C ASP A 224 12.97 -25.05 -0.13
N ALA A 225 13.06 -23.79 -0.56
CA ALA A 225 14.02 -22.83 0.00
C ALA A 225 13.74 -22.47 1.46
N LEU A 226 12.47 -22.31 1.85
CA LEU A 226 12.06 -22.05 3.23
C LEU A 226 12.29 -23.26 4.14
N GLU A 227 11.93 -24.46 3.69
CA GLU A 227 12.19 -25.73 4.40
C GLU A 227 13.70 -25.94 4.62
N ALA A 228 14.50 -25.78 3.55
CA ALA A 228 15.96 -25.86 3.65
C ALA A 228 16.57 -24.78 4.57
N ARG A 229 15.92 -23.61 4.70
CA ARG A 229 16.36 -22.58 5.67
C ARG A 229 16.02 -22.99 7.10
N ALA A 230 14.81 -23.47 7.35
CA ALA A 230 14.36 -23.93 8.66
C ALA A 230 15.22 -25.08 9.21
N ASP A 231 15.61 -26.02 8.33
CA ASP A 231 16.43 -27.18 8.68
C ASP A 231 17.89 -26.85 9.02
N ARG A 232 18.45 -25.78 8.43
CA ARG A 232 19.84 -25.35 8.69
C ARG A 232 20.02 -24.61 10.00
N LEU A 233 18.95 -24.06 10.55
CA LEU A 233 18.99 -23.39 11.85
C LEU A 233 18.99 -24.48 12.96
N PRO A 234 19.50 -24.24 14.18
CA PRO A 234 19.44 -25.16 15.34
C PRO A 234 18.11 -25.14 16.09
N ARG A 235 17.50 -26.31 16.37
CA ARG A 235 16.29 -26.41 17.20
C ARG A 235 16.60 -25.84 18.59
N GLY A 236 15.85 -24.80 18.96
CA GLY A 236 15.99 -24.13 20.26
C GLY A 236 15.61 -25.04 21.42
#